data_AF-A0A366GQJ2-F1
#
_entry.id   AF-A0A366GQJ2-F1
#
_cell.length_a   1.000
_cell.length_b   1.000
_cell.length_c   1.000
_cell.angle_alpha   90.00
_cell.angle_beta   90.00
_cell.angle_gamma   90.00
#
_symmetry.space_group_name_H-M   'P 1'
#
loop_
_entity.id
_entity.type
_entity.pdbx_description
1 polymer ?
#
loop_
_entity_poly.entity_id
_entity_poly.type
_entity_poly.pdbx_seq_one_letter_code
_entity_poly.pdbx_strand_id
1 'polypeptide(L)' 'MIIEFDGYEINEYVIGSSCSIADLKKKYKNIKHNDLSYNEIVSLFCVRNNYQRISKIYSKDILSDIVVDLDTDYVYIPRR' A
#
# COMPACT_ATOMS: atom_id res chain seq x y z
N MET A 1 -2.54 8.94 -6.66
CA MET A 1 -1.70 7.75 -6.83
C MET A 1 -2.36 6.61 -6.11
N ILE A 2 -2.67 5.54 -6.83
CA ILE A 2 -3.24 4.30 -6.31
C ILE A 2 -2.08 3.38 -5.95
N ILE A 3 -2.05 2.94 -4.70
CA ILE A 3 -1.07 1.98 -4.19
C ILE A 3 -1.81 0.69 -3.88
N GLU A 4 -1.27 -0.42 -4.36
CA GLU A 4 -1.67 -1.75 -3.96
C GLU A 4 -0.75 -2.24 -2.85
N PHE A 5 -1.34 -2.72 -1.76
CA PHE A 5 -0.68 -3.47 -0.72
C PHE A 5 -1.02 -4.94 -0.91
N ASP A 6 -0.03 -5.70 -1.35
CA ASP A 6 -0.16 -7.11 -1.67
C ASP A 6 0.65 -7.95 -0.69
N GLY A 7 0.12 -9.09 -0.28
CA GLY A 7 0.80 -10.03 0.60
C GLY A 7 -0.06 -11.22 0.96
N TYR A 8 0.42 -12.10 1.84
CA TYR A 8 -0.34 -13.27 2.28
C TYR A 8 -1.73 -12.87 2.82
N GLU A 9 -2.78 -13.35 2.14
CA GLU A 9 -4.20 -13.09 2.43
C GLU A 9 -4.63 -11.60 2.42
N ILE A 10 -3.81 -10.71 1.85
CA ILE A 10 -4.13 -9.28 1.75
C ILE A 10 -3.92 -8.76 0.32
N ASN A 11 -4.93 -8.08 -0.20
CA ASN A 11 -4.85 -7.32 -1.44
C ASN A 11 -5.73 -6.07 -1.27
N GLU A 12 -5.10 -4.98 -0.81
CA GLU A 12 -5.77 -3.73 -0.46
C GLU A 12 -5.30 -2.60 -1.37
N TYR A 13 -6.22 -1.74 -1.78
CA TYR A 13 -5.91 -0.60 -2.61
C TYR A 13 -6.15 0.68 -1.83
N VAL A 14 -5.23 1.63 -1.92
CA VAL A 14 -5.37 2.94 -1.29
C VAL A 14 -5.11 4.05 -2.30
N ILE A 15 -5.75 5.19 -2.11
CA ILE A 15 -5.62 6.37 -2.96
C ILE A 15 -5.25 7.60 -2.14
N GLY A 16 -4.33 8.41 -2.67
CA GLY A 16 -3.91 9.65 -2.07
C GLY A 16 -2.98 10.45 -2.98
N SER A 17 -2.31 11.45 -2.41
CA SER A 17 -1.37 12.31 -3.14
C SER A 17 -0.25 11.51 -3.80
N SER A 18 0.24 11.99 -4.95
CA SER A 18 1.43 11.41 -5.59
C SER A 18 2.67 11.64 -4.73
N CYS A 19 3.61 10.69 -4.78
CA CYS A 19 4.94 10.83 -4.21
C CYS A 19 5.93 9.95 -4.98
N SER A 20 7.23 10.16 -4.77
CA SER A 20 8.24 9.31 -5.38
C SER A 20 8.25 7.91 -4.73
N ILE A 21 8.77 6.90 -5.43
CA ILE A 21 8.99 5.56 -4.85
C ILE A 21 9.88 5.65 -3.59
N ALA A 22 10.88 6.54 -3.58
CA ALA A 22 11.75 6.74 -2.42
C ALA A 22 10.97 7.27 -1.21
N ASP A 23 10.09 8.25 -1.41
CA ASP A 23 9.22 8.77 -0.36
C ASP A 23 8.25 7.71 0.14
N LEU A 24 7.66 6.93 -0.77
CA LEU A 24 6.76 5.84 -0.42
C LEU A 24 7.45 4.78 0.43
N LYS A 25 8.66 4.36 0.05
CA LYS A 25 9.49 3.42 0.84
C LYS A 25 9.76 3.97 2.24
N LYS A 26 10.07 5.27 2.36
CA LYS A 26 10.29 5.93 3.67
C LYS A 26 9.02 5.93 4.52
N LYS A 27 7.87 6.30 3.93
CA LYS A 27 6.56 6.29 4.60
C LYS A 27 6.21 4.89 5.12
N TYR A 28 6.35 3.88 4.26
CA TYR A 28 6.08 2.48 4.60
C TYR A 28 7.01 1.95 5.70
N LYS A 29 8.32 2.16 5.59
CA LYS A 29 9.31 1.73 6.59
C LYS A 29 9.10 2.37 7.97
N ASN A 30 8.57 3.60 8.02
CA ASN A 30 8.23 4.27 9.29
C ASN A 30 6.98 3.69 9.98
N ILE A 31 6.26 2.78 9.32
CA ILE A 31 5.05 2.14 9.83
C ILE A 31 5.27 0.65 10.07
N LYS A 32 6.06 -0.03 9.22
CA LYS A 32 6.29 -1.47 9.36
C LYS A 32 7.03 -1.77 10.67
N HIS A 33 6.34 -2.47 11.56
CA HIS A 33 6.86 -3.04 12.79
C HIS A 33 6.42 -4.51 12.88
N ASN A 34 7.23 -5.37 13.48
CA ASN A 34 7.04 -6.83 13.46
C ASN A 34 5.79 -7.30 14.24
N ASP A 35 5.21 -6.44 15.07
CA ASP A 35 4.04 -6.68 15.91
C ASP A 35 2.71 -6.32 15.24
N LEU A 36 2.74 -5.68 14.06
CA LEU A 36 1.54 -5.26 13.35
C LEU A 36 1.12 -6.28 12.29
N SER A 37 -0.18 -6.58 12.25
CA SER A 37 -0.78 -7.27 11.10
C SER A 37 -0.73 -6.41 9.85
N TYR A 38 -0.81 -7.05 8.68
CA TYR A 38 -0.85 -6.36 7.39
C TYR A 38 -2.00 -5.34 7.30
N ASN A 39 -3.18 -5.66 7.84
CA ASN A 39 -4.31 -4.73 7.89
C ASN A 39 -4.03 -3.51 8.78
N GLU A 40 -3.33 -3.69 9.90
CA GLU A 40 -2.92 -2.59 10.78
C GLU A 40 -1.88 -1.70 10.10
N ILE A 41 -0.92 -2.29 9.37
CA ILE A 41 0.06 -1.56 8.57
C ILE A 41 -0.65 -0.67 7.55
N VAL A 42 -1.61 -1.22 6.78
CA VAL A 42 -2.37 -0.44 5.78
C VAL A 42 -3.23 0.64 6.46
N SER A 43 -3.87 0.34 7.59
CA SER A 43 -4.67 1.32 8.35
C SER A 43 -3.82 2.50 8.81
N LEU A 44 -2.69 2.21 9.45
CA LEU A 44 -1.77 3.23 9.94
C LEU A 44 -1.13 4.02 8.79
N PHE A 45 -0.84 3.35 7.67
CA PHE A 45 -0.38 4.02 6.46
C PHE A 45 -1.37 5.06 5.95
N CYS A 46 -2.64 4.69 5.85
CA CYS A 46 -3.71 5.60 5.46
C CYS A 46 -3.80 6.81 6.40
N VAL A 47 -3.88 6.57 7.71
CA VAL A 47 -4.05 7.64 8.71
C VAL A 47 -2.85 8.58 8.75
N ARG A 48 -1.61 8.06 8.77
CA ARG A 48 -0.40 8.90 8.90
C ARG A 48 -0.05 9.68 7.65
N ASN A 49 -0.47 9.21 6.47
CA ASN A 49 -0.05 9.77 5.20
C ASN A 49 -1.19 10.39 4.38
N ASN A 50 -2.39 10.50 4.95
CA ASN A 50 -3.60 11.01 4.30
C ASN A 50 -3.96 10.23 3.01
N TYR A 51 -3.91 8.90 3.09
CA TYR A 51 -4.47 8.01 2.06
C TYR A 51 -5.81 7.46 2.52
N GLN A 52 -6.66 7.09 1.56
CA GLN A 52 -7.95 6.47 1.79
C GLN A 52 -7.97 5.08 1.19
N ARG A 53 -8.58 4.12 1.88
CA ARG A 53 -8.83 2.79 1.28
C ARG A 53 -9.86 2.91 0.18
N ILE A 54 -9.59 2.26 -0.95
CA ILE A 54 -10.58 2.03 -1.98
C ILE A 54 -11.41 0.81 -1.58
N SER A 55 -12.73 0.89 -1.79
CA SER A 55 -13.62 -0.23 -1.47
C SER A 55 -13.24 -1.50 -2.24
N LYS A 56 -13.23 -2.65 -1.55
CA LYS A 56 -12.96 -3.97 -2.15
C LYS A 56 -13.88 -4.34 -3.30
N ILE A 57 -15.06 -3.73 -3.39
CA ILE A 57 -16.00 -3.96 -4.50
C ILE A 57 -15.35 -3.62 -5.85
N TYR A 58 -14.38 -2.69 -5.86
CA TYR A 58 -13.68 -2.25 -7.06
C TYR A 58 -12.34 -2.97 -7.31
N SER A 59 -11.89 -3.87 -6.42
CA SER A 59 -10.50 -4.38 -6.43
C SER A 59 -10.08 -5.08 -7.73
N LYS A 60 -11.02 -5.72 -8.44
CA LYS A 60 -10.74 -6.47 -9.68
C LYS A 60 -10.47 -5.58 -10.89
N ASP A 61 -10.94 -4.33 -10.86
CA ASP A 61 -10.87 -3.40 -12.00
C ASP A 61 -9.86 -2.26 -11.75
N ILE A 62 -9.14 -2.29 -10.62
CA ILE A 62 -8.19 -1.25 -10.25
C ILE A 62 -6.81 -1.54 -10.85
N LEU A 63 -6.31 -0.56 -11.61
CA LEU A 63 -4.91 -0.47 -11.95
C LEU A 63 -4.18 0.36 -10.90
N SER A 64 -3.25 -0.27 -10.18
CA SER A 64 -2.38 0.41 -9.22
C SER A 64 -1.20 1.06 -9.94
N ASP A 65 -0.80 2.25 -9.48
CA ASP A 65 0.39 2.93 -9.99
C ASP A 65 1.68 2.27 -9.45
N ILE A 66 1.60 1.78 -8.21
CA ILE A 66 2.70 1.15 -7.47
C ILE A 66 2.15 0.00 -6.64
N VAL A 67 2.93 -1.08 -6.50
CA VAL A 67 2.70 -2.18 -5.56
C VAL A 67 3.71 -2.09 -4.41
N VAL A 68 3.22 -2.28 -3.20
CA VAL A 68 3.99 -2.57 -1.98
C VAL A 68 3.73 -4.03 -1.61
N ASP A 69 4.72 -4.88 -1.86
CA ASP A 69 4.71 -6.27 -1.43
C ASP A 69 5.09 -6.33 0.06
N LEU A 70 4.11 -6.72 0.88
CA LEU A 70 4.22 -6.78 2.33
C LEU A 70 5.06 -7.96 2.81
N ASP A 71 5.11 -9.04 2.03
CA ASP A 71 5.88 -10.25 2.33
C ASP A 71 7.38 -10.01 2.07
N THR A 72 7.72 -9.26 1.02
CA THR A 72 9.13 -9.04 0.60
C THR A 72 9.68 -7.64 0.84
N ASP A 73 8.86 -6.70 1.32
CA ASP A 73 9.20 -5.27 1.43
C ASP A 73 9.51 -4.58 0.10
N TYR A 74 9.21 -5.23 -1.02
CA TYR A 74 9.53 -4.70 -2.34
C TYR A 74 8.47 -3.69 -2.78
N VAL A 75 8.94 -2.52 -3.24
CA VAL A 75 8.08 -1.45 -3.76
C VAL A 75 8.44 -1.21 -5.22
N TYR A 76 7.49 -1.44 -6.13
CA TYR A 76 7.73 -1.47 -7.56
C TYR A 76 6.53 -0.99 -8.39
N ILE A 77 6.82 -0.57 -9.62
CA ILE A 77 5.78 -0.26 -10.62
C ILE A 77 5.36 -1.59 -11.25
N PRO A 78 4.07 -1.97 -11.18
CA PRO A 78 3.61 -3.23 -11.74
C PRO A 78 3.76 -3.21 -13.27
N ARG A 79 4.25 -4.32 -13.84
CA ARG A 79 4.23 -4.54 -15.29
C ARG A 79 2.93 -5.26 -15.62
N ARG A 80 1.98 -4.58 -16.26
CA ARG A 80 0.67 -5.11 -16.67
C ARG A 80 0.45 -4.87 -18.15
#